data_AF-A0A8S1SCV7-F1
#
_entry.id   AF-A0A8S1SCV7-F1
#
_cell.length_a   1.000
_cell.length_b   1.000
_cell.length_c   1.000
_cell.angle_alpha   90.00
_cell.angle_beta   90.00
_cell.angle_gamma   90.00
#
_symmetry.space_group_name_H-M   'P 1'
#
loop_
_entity.id
_entity.type
_entity.pdbx_description
1 polymer ?
#
loop_
_entity_poly.entity_id
_entity_poly.type
_entity_poly.pdbx_seq_one_letter_code
_entity_poly.pdbx_strand_id
1 'polypeptide(L)'
;MNKLKYRMSVFYRDYFMFVDHKGFLYLEETEPKNFTSSIKDARFFQFFYKNLTKNKTGRHEDYKYVSKCWGEFNFVKVHSTPIIYNDIQLLDNQWKIIAQNGYSENFEANQLFIKDNLLYYKVSLNDLEFGILSTDLAIKLGDNINECNTFRWDNNVYQL
;
A
#
# COMPACT_ATOMS: atom_id res chain seq x y z
N MET A 1 29.87 -22.34 -35.73
CA MET A 1 28.44 -22.03 -35.92
C MET A 1 27.85 -21.55 -34.60
N ASN A 2 27.84 -20.23 -34.36
CA ASN A 2 27.24 -19.63 -33.17
C ASN A 2 25.74 -19.46 -33.39
N LYS A 3 24.91 -20.24 -32.69
CA LYS A 3 23.47 -19.97 -32.58
C LYS A 3 23.27 -18.77 -31.65
N LEU A 4 23.10 -17.60 -32.24
CA LEU A 4 22.53 -16.44 -31.56
C LEU A 4 21.14 -16.84 -31.03
N LYS A 5 21.02 -17.00 -29.70
CA LYS A 5 19.73 -17.09 -29.02
C LYS A 5 19.07 -15.73 -29.16
N TYR A 6 18.22 -15.56 -30.17
CA TYR A 6 17.23 -14.49 -30.19
C TYR A 6 16.32 -14.71 -28.98
N ARG A 7 16.64 -14.01 -27.88
CA ARG A 7 15.77 -13.90 -26.72
C ARG A 7 14.63 -13.01 -27.20
N MET A 8 13.53 -13.63 -27.65
CA MET A 8 12.29 -12.91 -27.97
C MET A 8 11.99 -12.00 -26.78
N SER A 9 12.12 -10.69 -26.98
CA SER A 9 11.66 -9.71 -26.01
C SER A 9 10.15 -9.86 -25.98
N VAL A 10 9.62 -10.52 -24.96
CA VAL A 10 8.19 -10.49 -24.68
C VAL A 10 7.84 -9.00 -24.54
N PHE A 11 7.01 -8.48 -25.44
CA PHE A 11 6.51 -7.12 -25.34
C PHE A 11 5.58 -7.07 -24.12
N TYR A 12 6.12 -6.63 -23.00
CA TYR A 12 5.33 -6.35 -21.81
C TYR A 12 4.65 -4.99 -21.99
N ARG A 13 3.33 -4.93 -21.79
CA ARG A 13 2.64 -3.65 -21.70
C ARG A 13 2.96 -3.03 -20.34
N ASP A 14 3.27 -1.75 -20.37
CA ASP A 14 3.49 -0.95 -19.17
C ASP A 14 2.28 -0.03 -18.98
N TYR A 15 1.76 0.02 -17.76
CA TYR A 15 0.79 1.02 -17.31
C TYR A 15 1.43 1.87 -16.22
N PHE A 16 0.97 3.11 -16.14
CA PHE A 16 1.45 4.07 -15.17
C PHE A 16 0.31 4.41 -14.22
N MET A 17 0.55 4.16 -12.94
CA MET A 17 -0.46 4.21 -11.90
C MET A 17 -0.10 5.26 -10.87
N PHE A 18 -1.12 5.82 -10.26
CA PHE A 18 -0.98 6.75 -9.15
C PHE A 18 -1.88 6.32 -7.98
N VAL A 19 -1.29 6.24 -6.78
CA VAL A 19 -2.03 6.10 -5.52
C VAL A 19 -2.07 7.46 -4.81
N ASP A 20 -3.27 7.96 -4.57
CA ASP A 20 -3.44 9.25 -3.90
C ASP A 20 -3.28 9.17 -2.37
N HIS A 21 -3.44 10.30 -1.69
CA HIS A 21 -3.33 10.41 -0.23
C HIS A 21 -4.44 9.65 0.54
N LYS A 22 -5.54 9.27 -0.13
CA LYS A 22 -6.63 8.48 0.47
C LYS A 22 -6.45 6.98 0.21
N GLY A 23 -5.55 6.59 -0.69
CA GLY A 23 -5.34 5.21 -1.11
C GLY A 23 -6.18 4.79 -2.31
N PHE A 24 -6.76 5.74 -3.05
CA PHE A 24 -7.41 5.46 -4.33
C PHE A 24 -6.37 5.28 -5.43
N LEU A 25 -6.62 4.32 -6.30
CA LEU A 25 -5.75 3.96 -7.42
C LEU A 25 -6.31 4.51 -8.73
N TYR A 26 -5.43 5.10 -9.53
CA TYR A 26 -5.74 5.70 -10.83
C TYR A 26 -4.74 5.25 -11.89
N LEU A 27 -5.14 5.25 -13.15
CA LEU A 27 -4.19 5.47 -14.23
C LEU A 27 -3.68 6.91 -14.13
N GLU A 28 -2.38 7.14 -14.29
CA GLU A 28 -1.76 8.45 -14.03
C GLU A 28 -2.36 9.57 -14.89
N GLU A 29 -2.76 9.26 -16.13
CA GLU A 29 -3.40 10.18 -17.08
C GLU A 29 -4.87 10.49 -16.76
N THR A 30 -5.48 9.79 -15.79
CA THR A 30 -6.88 10.01 -15.42
C THR A 30 -7.06 11.40 -14.84
N GLU A 31 -7.94 12.21 -15.42
CA GLU A 31 -8.36 13.49 -14.87
C GLU A 31 -9.88 13.67 -14.99
N PRO A 32 -10.57 14.22 -13.98
CA PRO A 32 -10.04 14.54 -12.65
C PRO A 32 -9.75 13.29 -11.82
N LYS A 33 -8.79 13.33 -10.89
CA LYS A 33 -8.56 12.26 -9.90
C LYS A 33 -9.48 12.42 -8.69
N ASN A 34 -10.54 11.61 -8.62
CA ASN A 34 -11.50 11.65 -7.52
C ASN A 34 -12.13 10.26 -7.27
N PHE A 35 -13.11 10.17 -6.38
CA PHE A 35 -13.74 8.89 -6.08
C PHE A 35 -14.45 8.27 -7.29
N THR A 36 -15.05 9.03 -8.20
CA THR A 36 -15.78 8.44 -9.34
C THR A 36 -14.83 7.90 -10.41
N SER A 37 -13.68 8.55 -10.62
CA SER A 37 -12.68 8.17 -11.62
C SER A 37 -11.65 7.13 -11.16
N SER A 38 -11.62 6.77 -9.87
CA SER A 38 -10.71 5.75 -9.36
C SER A 38 -11.05 4.35 -9.86
N ILE A 39 -10.04 3.50 -9.99
CA ILE A 39 -10.20 2.07 -10.24
C ILE A 39 -10.83 1.43 -9.00
N LYS A 40 -11.79 0.52 -9.20
CA LYS A 40 -12.54 -0.15 -8.12
C LYS A 40 -12.74 -1.65 -8.34
N ASP A 41 -12.10 -2.23 -9.36
CA ASP A 41 -12.25 -3.66 -9.65
C ASP A 41 -11.55 -4.49 -8.56
N ALA A 42 -12.33 -5.24 -7.80
CA ALA A 42 -11.83 -6.01 -6.66
C ALA A 42 -10.84 -7.11 -7.06
N ARG A 43 -11.02 -7.74 -8.23
CA ARG A 43 -10.09 -8.76 -8.72
C ARG A 43 -8.77 -8.09 -9.11
N PHE A 44 -8.84 -6.97 -9.81
CA PHE A 44 -7.65 -6.18 -10.13
C PHE A 44 -6.90 -5.78 -8.87
N PHE A 45 -7.57 -5.24 -7.85
CA PHE A 45 -6.93 -4.89 -6.57
C PHE A 45 -6.26 -6.09 -5.91
N GLN A 46 -6.93 -7.23 -5.86
CA GLN A 46 -6.36 -8.45 -5.28
C GLN A 46 -5.05 -8.83 -5.98
N PHE A 47 -5.00 -8.84 -7.31
CA PHE A 47 -3.77 -9.15 -8.05
C PHE A 47 -2.74 -8.03 -7.97
N PHE A 48 -3.16 -6.78 -8.09
CA PHE A 48 -2.30 -5.60 -8.08
C PHE A 48 -1.53 -5.51 -6.77
N TYR A 49 -2.23 -5.48 -5.64
CA TYR A 49 -1.56 -5.30 -4.36
C TYR A 49 -0.80 -6.56 -3.94
N LYS A 50 -1.33 -7.77 -4.19
CA LYS A 50 -0.60 -9.02 -3.95
C LYS A 50 0.79 -9.04 -4.61
N ASN A 51 0.93 -8.47 -5.81
CA ASN A 51 2.19 -8.43 -6.55
C ASN A 51 2.94 -7.09 -6.44
N LEU A 52 2.46 -6.15 -5.62
CA LEU A 52 3.07 -4.83 -5.49
C LEU A 52 4.35 -4.91 -4.67
N THR A 53 5.45 -4.44 -5.25
CA THR A 53 6.81 -4.51 -4.69
C THR A 53 7.56 -3.23 -5.04
N LYS A 54 8.71 -2.98 -4.41
CA LYS A 54 9.61 -1.90 -4.84
C LYS A 54 10.07 -2.12 -6.27
N ASN A 55 10.14 -1.05 -7.04
CA ASN A 55 10.62 -1.13 -8.42
C ASN A 55 12.13 -1.37 -8.44
N LYS A 56 12.49 -2.61 -8.80
CA LYS A 56 13.89 -3.05 -9.00
C LYS A 56 14.12 -3.53 -10.43
N THR A 57 13.26 -3.12 -11.36
CA THR A 57 13.27 -3.61 -12.74
C THR A 57 14.31 -2.93 -13.63
N GLY A 58 14.86 -1.79 -13.19
CA GLY A 58 15.72 -0.92 -14.01
C GLY A 58 14.94 -0.14 -15.09
N ARG A 59 13.61 -0.13 -15.04
CA ARG A 59 12.72 0.61 -15.95
C ARG A 59 11.90 1.62 -15.15
N HIS A 60 11.65 2.79 -15.74
CA HIS A 60 10.80 3.84 -15.17
C HIS A 60 11.14 4.15 -13.70
N GLU A 61 12.38 4.56 -13.45
CA GLU A 61 12.94 4.72 -12.09
C GLU A 61 12.20 5.78 -11.25
N ASP A 62 11.49 6.72 -11.88
CA ASP A 62 10.62 7.69 -11.22
C ASP A 62 9.41 7.04 -10.51
N TYR A 63 9.13 5.76 -10.80
CA TYR A 63 8.07 4.98 -10.17
C TYR A 63 8.68 4.04 -9.14
N LYS A 64 8.53 4.41 -7.86
CA LYS A 64 9.15 3.70 -6.72
C LYS A 64 8.66 2.27 -6.53
N TYR A 65 7.48 1.94 -7.05
CA TYR A 65 6.88 0.62 -6.92
C TYR A 65 6.43 0.08 -8.27
N VAL A 66 6.26 -1.23 -8.34
CA VAL A 66 5.75 -1.93 -9.51
C VAL A 66 4.89 -3.10 -9.08
N SER A 67 3.79 -3.33 -9.81
CA SER A 67 3.00 -4.55 -9.68
C SER A 67 2.94 -5.27 -11.01
N LYS A 68 3.36 -6.54 -11.02
CA LYS A 68 3.31 -7.39 -12.20
C LYS A 68 1.99 -8.19 -12.20
N CYS A 69 1.11 -7.91 -13.14
CA CYS A 69 -0.20 -8.54 -13.24
C CYS A 69 -0.44 -9.04 -14.66
N TRP A 70 -0.86 -10.30 -14.81
CA TRP A 70 -1.30 -10.87 -16.11
C TRP A 70 -0.37 -10.63 -17.31
N GLY A 71 0.96 -10.61 -17.08
CA GLY A 71 1.93 -10.37 -18.15
C GLY A 71 2.12 -8.88 -18.49
N GLU A 72 1.65 -7.98 -17.64
CA GLU A 72 1.79 -6.53 -17.74
C GLU A 72 2.52 -5.99 -16.50
N PHE A 73 3.17 -4.84 -16.64
CA PHE A 73 3.76 -4.11 -15.52
C PHE A 73 2.94 -2.87 -15.23
N ASN A 74 2.59 -2.67 -13.97
CA ASN A 74 1.97 -1.46 -13.49
C ASN A 74 3.01 -0.71 -12.65
N PHE A 75 3.61 0.35 -13.20
CA PHE A 75 4.56 1.20 -12.50
C PHE A 75 3.81 2.23 -11.68
N VAL A 76 4.16 2.39 -10.41
CA VAL A 76 3.30 3.08 -9.44
C VAL A 76 4.04 4.24 -8.78
N LYS A 77 3.45 5.43 -8.93
CA LYS A 77 3.72 6.60 -8.09
C LYS A 77 2.73 6.63 -6.93
N VAL A 78 3.16 7.21 -5.83
CA VAL A 78 2.35 7.34 -4.62
C VAL A 78 2.46 8.76 -4.11
N HIS A 79 1.40 9.24 -3.47
CA HIS A 79 1.46 10.48 -2.70
C HIS A 79 2.39 10.34 -1.48
N SER A 80 2.22 9.27 -0.70
CA SER A 80 3.05 8.97 0.49
C SER A 80 3.56 7.53 0.48
N THR A 81 2.64 6.57 0.60
CA THR A 81 2.91 5.12 0.62
C THR A 81 1.91 4.42 -0.30
N PRO A 82 2.23 3.21 -0.79
CA PRO A 82 1.29 2.44 -1.60
C PRO A 82 0.13 1.86 -0.79
N ILE A 83 0.31 1.68 0.52
CA ILE A 83 -0.70 1.16 1.44
C ILE A 83 -1.15 2.29 2.36
N ILE A 84 -2.47 2.55 2.37
CA ILE A 84 -3.13 3.49 3.27
C ILE A 84 -4.14 2.68 4.07
N TYR A 85 -3.92 2.55 5.38
CA TYR A 85 -4.85 1.87 6.29
C TYR A 85 -5.96 2.81 6.72
N ASN A 86 -7.21 2.40 6.58
CA ASN A 86 -8.37 3.25 6.87
C ASN A 86 -9.25 2.71 8.01
N ASP A 87 -9.06 1.46 8.44
CA ASP A 87 -9.80 0.93 9.58
C ASP A 87 -9.05 -0.19 10.33
N ILE A 88 -9.47 -0.42 11.57
CA ILE A 88 -9.13 -1.60 12.38
C ILE A 88 -10.44 -2.22 12.86
N GLN A 89 -10.64 -3.51 12.56
CA GLN A 89 -11.87 -4.25 12.85
C GLN A 89 -11.58 -5.55 13.59
N LEU A 90 -12.47 -5.94 14.50
CA LEU A 90 -12.44 -7.26 15.13
C LEU A 90 -13.26 -8.23 14.26
N LEU A 91 -12.57 -9.13 13.57
CA LEU A 91 -13.16 -10.13 12.68
C LEU A 91 -12.75 -11.52 13.16
N ASP A 92 -13.72 -12.41 13.39
CA ASP A 92 -13.48 -13.79 13.88
C ASP A 92 -12.55 -13.85 15.12
N ASN A 93 -12.80 -12.97 16.10
CA ASN A 93 -11.99 -12.79 17.31
C ASN A 93 -10.52 -12.42 17.05
N GLN A 94 -10.20 -11.85 15.88
CA GLN A 94 -8.88 -11.32 15.56
C GLN A 94 -8.97 -9.88 15.08
N TRP A 95 -8.16 -8.99 15.66
CA TRP A 95 -8.03 -7.64 15.15
C TRP A 95 -7.33 -7.66 13.78
N LYS A 96 -7.95 -7.00 12.80
CA LYS A 96 -7.43 -6.82 11.46
C LYS A 96 -7.25 -5.34 11.18
N ILE A 97 -6.13 -4.97 10.57
CA ILE A 97 -5.94 -3.64 9.99
C ILE A 97 -6.27 -3.72 8.50
N ILE A 98 -7.05 -2.76 8.02
CA ILE A 98 -7.66 -2.79 6.69
C ILE A 98 -7.19 -1.56 5.93
N ALA A 99 -6.75 -1.78 4.70
CA ALA A 99 -6.33 -0.74 3.77
C ALA A 99 -7.43 -0.38 2.78
N GLN A 100 -7.35 0.85 2.25
CA GLN A 100 -8.33 1.41 1.31
C GLN A 100 -8.57 0.54 0.06
N ASN A 101 -7.57 -0.24 -0.33
CA ASN A 101 -7.58 -1.15 -1.45
C ASN A 101 -8.17 -2.55 -1.15
N GLY A 102 -8.65 -2.77 0.08
CA GLY A 102 -9.16 -4.07 0.54
C GLY A 102 -8.07 -5.07 0.97
N TYR A 103 -6.79 -4.71 0.92
CA TYR A 103 -5.74 -5.48 1.60
C TYR A 103 -5.97 -5.41 3.11
N SER A 104 -5.80 -6.53 3.79
CA SER A 104 -5.86 -6.59 5.24
C SER A 104 -4.89 -7.63 5.80
N GLU A 105 -4.47 -7.40 7.03
CA GLU A 105 -3.60 -8.31 7.79
C GLU A 105 -3.97 -8.26 9.27
N ASN A 106 -3.37 -9.17 10.05
CA ASN A 106 -3.54 -9.13 11.51
C ASN A 106 -2.98 -7.81 12.05
N PHE A 107 -3.76 -7.16 12.90
CA PHE A 107 -3.31 -5.96 13.58
C PHE A 107 -2.49 -6.34 14.81
N GLU A 108 -1.25 -5.87 14.83
CA GLU A 108 -0.31 -6.00 15.93
C GLU A 108 0.09 -4.60 16.38
N ALA A 109 -0.35 -4.17 17.58
CA ALA A 109 -0.19 -2.80 18.04
C ALA A 109 1.28 -2.34 18.14
N ASN A 110 2.23 -3.25 18.37
CA ASN A 110 3.67 -2.99 18.38
C ASN A 110 4.29 -2.73 16.99
N GLN A 111 3.52 -2.88 15.91
CA GLN A 111 3.94 -2.52 14.55
C GLN A 111 3.58 -1.08 14.18
N LEU A 112 2.82 -0.38 15.03
CA LEU A 112 2.58 1.06 14.89
C LEU A 112 3.83 1.83 15.33
N PHE A 113 4.14 2.89 14.60
CA PHE A 113 5.23 3.80 14.95
C PHE A 113 4.97 5.20 14.41
N ILE A 114 5.56 6.21 15.06
CA ILE A 114 5.48 7.59 14.61
C ILE A 114 6.71 7.95 13.77
N LYS A 115 6.47 8.56 12.61
CA LYS A 115 7.52 9.16 11.77
C LYS A 115 6.99 10.44 11.15
N ASP A 116 7.78 11.50 11.14
CA ASP A 116 7.40 12.80 10.56
C ASP A 116 6.02 13.31 11.06
N ASN A 117 5.72 13.08 12.35
CA ASN A 117 4.44 13.38 13.01
C ASN A 117 3.20 12.67 12.43
N LEU A 118 3.40 11.59 11.68
CA LEU A 118 2.33 10.75 11.12
C LEU A 118 2.45 9.34 11.71
N LEU A 119 1.30 8.67 11.83
CA LEU A 119 1.22 7.31 12.32
C LEU A 119 1.35 6.33 11.15
N TYR A 120 2.33 5.44 11.26
CA TYR A 120 2.61 4.40 10.29
C TYR A 120 2.40 3.02 10.90
N TYR A 121 2.19 2.05 10.02
CA TYR A 121 2.11 0.64 10.37
C TYR A 121 3.03 -0.17 9.47
N LYS A 122 3.78 -1.11 10.05
CA LYS A 122 4.64 -2.00 9.28
C LYS A 122 3.81 -2.93 8.39
N VAL A 123 4.14 -2.98 7.11
CA VAL A 123 3.40 -3.77 6.12
C VAL A 123 4.04 -5.15 5.97
N SER A 124 3.25 -6.24 6.02
CA SER A 124 3.78 -7.60 5.79
C SER A 124 3.82 -8.02 4.32
N LEU A 125 3.39 -7.14 3.41
CA LEU A 125 3.26 -7.41 1.98
C LEU A 125 4.59 -7.21 1.22
N ASN A 126 5.12 -8.30 0.66
CA ASN A 126 6.31 -8.31 -0.19
C ASN A 126 7.51 -7.61 0.48
N ASP A 127 8.11 -6.62 -0.20
CA ASP A 127 9.22 -5.80 0.31
C ASP A 127 8.81 -4.34 0.57
N LEU A 128 7.51 -4.12 0.79
CA LEU A 128 6.98 -2.84 1.27
C LEU A 128 7.34 -2.69 2.75
N GLU A 129 7.79 -1.50 3.15
CA GLU A 129 8.26 -1.29 4.53
C GLU A 129 7.11 -0.94 5.47
N PHE A 130 6.30 0.04 5.08
CA PHE A 130 5.24 0.59 5.91
C PHE A 130 4.13 1.22 5.08
N GLY A 131 2.95 1.29 5.68
CA GLY A 131 1.78 2.00 5.21
C GLY A 131 1.44 3.11 6.18
N ILE A 132 0.79 4.16 5.68
CA ILE A 132 0.33 5.27 6.50
C ILE A 132 -1.11 5.02 6.94
N LEU A 133 -1.48 5.50 8.13
CA LEU A 133 -2.88 5.53 8.54
C LEU A 133 -3.59 6.74 7.93
N SER A 134 -4.84 6.55 7.51
CA SER A 134 -5.70 7.66 7.09
C SER A 134 -5.88 8.65 8.25
N THR A 135 -6.19 9.91 7.93
CA THR A 135 -6.47 10.93 8.95
C THR A 135 -7.53 10.47 9.95
N ASP A 136 -8.62 9.88 9.45
CA ASP A 136 -9.73 9.44 10.30
C ASP A 136 -9.30 8.30 11.25
N LEU A 137 -8.53 7.33 10.76
CA LEU A 137 -8.01 6.25 11.60
C LEU A 137 -6.97 6.77 12.60
N ALA A 138 -6.07 7.66 12.17
CA ALA A 138 -5.07 8.26 13.04
C ALA A 138 -5.72 9.04 14.19
N ILE A 139 -6.78 9.81 13.93
CA ILE A 139 -7.55 10.51 14.97
C ILE A 139 -8.20 9.50 15.93
N LYS A 140 -8.85 8.46 15.41
CA LYS A 140 -9.49 7.40 16.22
C LYS A 140 -8.50 6.70 17.15
N LEU A 141 -7.26 6.47 16.70
CA LEU A 141 -6.23 5.88 17.54
C LEU A 141 -5.56 6.90 18.47
N GLY A 142 -5.52 8.17 18.07
CA GLY A 142 -4.94 9.28 18.82
C GLY A 142 -5.49 9.43 20.23
N ASP A 143 -6.78 9.15 20.44
CA ASP A 143 -7.41 9.16 21.77
C ASP A 143 -6.75 8.18 22.77
N ASN A 144 -6.02 7.18 22.27
CA ASN A 144 -5.31 6.18 23.06
C ASN A 144 -3.79 6.40 23.08
N ILE A 145 -3.30 7.51 22.54
CA ILE A 145 -1.89 7.91 22.52
C ILE A 145 -1.69 9.04 23.53
N ASN A 146 -0.69 8.92 24.39
CA ASN A 146 -0.34 9.99 25.35
C ASN A 146 0.87 10.82 24.90
N GLU A 147 1.18 11.85 25.69
CA GLU A 147 2.27 12.81 25.44
C GLU A 147 3.68 12.17 25.36
N CYS A 148 3.84 10.95 25.89
CA CYS A 148 5.09 10.18 25.84
C CYS A 148 5.17 9.26 24.61
N ASN A 149 4.28 9.42 23.62
CA ASN A 149 4.14 8.54 22.45
C ASN A 149 3.94 7.06 22.84
N THR A 150 3.17 6.81 23.90
CA THR A 150 2.75 5.44 24.24
C THR A 150 1.31 5.23 23.83
N PHE A 151 1.05 4.08 23.20
CA PHE A 151 -0.25 3.68 22.70
C PHE A 151 -0.86 2.61 23.60
N ARG A 152 -2.10 2.81 24.03
CA ARG A 152 -2.86 1.83 24.81
C ARG A 152 -3.78 1.03 23.90
N TRP A 153 -3.64 -0.29 23.92
CA TRP A 153 -4.50 -1.17 23.13
C TRP A 153 -4.69 -2.52 23.84
N ASP A 154 -5.93 -2.95 23.95
CA ASP A 154 -6.32 -4.25 24.52
C ASP A 154 -5.62 -4.57 25.86
N ASN A 155 -5.75 -3.65 26.83
CA ASN A 155 -5.12 -3.70 28.16
C ASN A 155 -3.58 -3.71 28.20
N ASN A 156 -2.91 -3.48 27.07
CA ASN A 156 -1.46 -3.40 26.96
C ASN A 156 -1.02 -1.97 26.58
N VAL A 157 0.27 -1.68 26.81
CA VAL A 157 0.90 -0.40 26.48
C VAL A 157 2.07 -0.65 25.55
N TYR A 158 2.13 0.11 24.44
CA TYR A 158 3.12 -0.02 23.38
C TYR A 158 3.87 1.30 23.22
N GLN A 159 5.17 1.24 22.94
CA GLN A 159 5.94 2.42 22.54
C GLN A 159 5.79 2.63 21.03
N LEU A 160 5.44 3.85 20.63
CA LEU A 160 5.39 4.27 19.22
C LEU A 160 6.69 4.93 18.76
#